data_AF-A0A1L9V5B8-F1
#
_entry.id   AF-A0A1L9V5B8-F1
#
_cell.length_a   1.000
_cell.length_b   1.000
_cell.length_c   1.000
_cell.angle_alpha   90.00
_cell.angle_beta   90.00
_cell.angle_gamma   90.00
#
_symmetry.space_group_name_H-M   'P 1'
#
loop_
_entity.id
_entity.type
_entity.pdbx_description
1 polymer ?
#
loop_
_entity_poly.entity_id
_entity_poly.type
_entity_poly.pdbx_seq_one_letter_code
_entity_poly.pdbx_strand_id
1 'polypeptide(L)'
;MGRIKGQDGDALDLAMGVLLWITCTKRQLTTSELQHALAVEQGVPKLDKENIPQVDDMVSVCAGLVVVDEESSIIHLVHYMTQDYFEARKKYWFPDAESNFTIICVTYLSFNYTFESGPCLTDEEFEARLQQNPLYNYAAQNWGYHAHAAATKLDQLILDLLKSDSKVFASSQALI
;
A
#
# COMPACT_ATOMS: atom_id res chain seq x y z
N MET A 1 -20.21 -5.19 6.30
CA MET A 1 -20.34 -5.56 4.87
C MET A 1 -21.60 -5.05 4.18
N GLY A 2 -22.83 -5.33 4.64
CA GLY A 2 -24.05 -4.84 3.97
C GLY A 2 -24.12 -3.32 3.80
N ARG A 3 -23.71 -2.56 4.84
CA ARG A 3 -23.59 -1.10 4.81
C ARG A 3 -22.46 -0.56 3.90
N ILE A 4 -21.44 -1.37 3.62
CA ILE A 4 -20.33 -0.98 2.74
C ILE A 4 -20.75 -1.17 1.29
N LYS A 5 -21.31 -2.34 0.97
CA LYS A 5 -21.80 -2.68 -0.39
C LYS A 5 -22.97 -1.81 -0.88
N GLY A 6 -23.61 -1.05 0.00
CA GLY A 6 -24.71 -0.14 -0.36
C GLY A 6 -24.29 1.31 -0.60
N GLN A 7 -22.99 1.62 -0.51
CA GLN A 7 -22.45 2.96 -0.80
C GLN A 7 -22.31 3.16 -2.32
N ASP A 8 -22.00 4.39 -2.74
CA ASP A 8 -21.61 4.66 -4.12
C ASP A 8 -20.27 3.96 -4.48
N GLY A 9 -19.92 3.98 -5.77
CA GLY A 9 -18.77 3.24 -6.29
C GLY A 9 -17.45 3.65 -5.64
N ASP A 10 -17.19 4.95 -5.56
CA ASP A 10 -15.91 5.47 -5.05
C ASP A 10 -15.75 5.20 -3.54
N ALA A 11 -16.82 5.37 -2.75
CA ALA A 11 -16.80 5.07 -1.33
C ALA A 11 -16.69 3.56 -1.06
N LEU A 12 -17.32 2.72 -1.89
CA LEU A 12 -17.18 1.27 -1.83
C LEU A 12 -15.73 0.85 -2.13
N ASP A 13 -15.12 1.40 -3.18
CA ASP A 13 -13.76 1.09 -3.60
C ASP A 13 -12.75 1.51 -2.53
N LEU A 14 -12.91 2.70 -1.95
CA LEU A 14 -12.10 3.17 -0.82
C LEU A 14 -12.25 2.23 0.39
N ALA A 15 -13.48 1.88 0.78
CA ALA A 15 -13.73 0.99 1.91
C ALA A 15 -13.12 -0.40 1.70
N MET A 16 -13.23 -0.95 0.49
CA MET A 16 -12.65 -2.25 0.14
C MET A 16 -11.12 -2.20 0.10
N GLY A 17 -10.55 -1.09 -0.38
CA GLY A 17 -9.10 -0.84 -0.35
C GLY A 17 -8.57 -0.79 1.08
N VAL A 18 -9.21 -0.02 1.96
CA VAL A 18 -8.84 0.06 3.39
C VAL A 18 -8.88 -1.33 4.04
N LEU A 19 -9.98 -2.07 3.87
CA LEU A 19 -10.12 -3.42 4.44
C LEU A 19 -9.12 -4.41 3.85
N LEU A 20 -8.81 -4.33 2.56
CA LEU A 20 -7.81 -5.15 1.89
C LEU A 20 -6.44 -4.96 2.56
N TRP A 21 -5.99 -3.72 2.69
CA TRP A 21 -4.66 -3.43 3.22
C TRP A 21 -4.55 -3.70 4.72
N ILE A 22 -5.58 -3.45 5.53
CA ILE A 22 -5.55 -3.78 6.96
C ILE A 22 -5.50 -5.30 7.19
N THR A 23 -6.23 -6.07 6.36
CA THR A 23 -6.34 -7.53 6.52
C THR A 23 -5.17 -8.28 5.90
N CYS A 24 -4.65 -7.78 4.76
CA CYS A 24 -3.86 -8.62 3.88
C CYS A 24 -2.35 -8.35 3.87
N THR A 25 -1.88 -7.25 4.46
CA THR A 25 -0.47 -6.88 4.49
C THR A 25 0.39 -7.84 5.33
N LYS A 26 1.69 -7.89 5.05
CA LYS A 26 2.67 -8.69 5.82
C LYS A 26 3.00 -8.13 7.21
N ARG A 27 2.76 -6.83 7.42
CA ARG A 27 2.84 -6.15 8.73
C ARG A 27 1.76 -5.08 8.81
N GLN A 28 1.44 -4.65 10.01
CA GLN A 28 0.58 -3.49 10.21
C GLN A 28 1.21 -2.25 9.55
N LEU A 29 0.35 -1.44 8.93
CA LEU A 29 0.72 -0.19 8.31
C LEU A 29 0.31 0.97 9.21
N THR A 30 1.12 2.02 9.19
CA THR A 30 0.70 3.33 9.66
C THR A 30 -0.40 3.89 8.76
N THR A 31 -1.15 4.84 9.27
CA THR A 31 -2.22 5.52 8.53
C THR A 31 -1.66 6.19 7.27
N SER A 32 -0.51 6.85 7.37
CA SER A 32 0.16 7.51 6.23
C SER A 32 0.63 6.52 5.16
N GLU A 33 1.14 5.35 5.57
CA GLU A 33 1.49 4.28 4.62
C GLU A 33 0.26 3.80 3.86
N LEU A 34 -0.87 3.59 4.55
CA LEU A 34 -2.11 3.17 3.91
C LEU A 34 -2.67 4.25 2.98
N GLN A 35 -2.65 5.52 3.39
CA GLN A 35 -3.07 6.64 2.54
C GLN A 35 -2.28 6.68 1.23
N HIS A 36 -0.95 6.52 1.31
CA HIS A 36 -0.11 6.44 0.11
C HIS A 36 -0.44 5.22 -0.74
N ALA A 37 -0.68 4.06 -0.12
CA ALA A 37 -1.02 2.84 -0.85
C ALA A 37 -2.35 2.96 -1.62
N LEU A 38 -3.34 3.63 -1.04
CA LEU A 38 -4.65 3.85 -1.67
C LEU A 38 -4.63 4.90 -2.80
N ALA A 39 -3.65 5.80 -2.78
CA ALA A 39 -3.49 6.86 -3.77
C ALA A 39 -2.65 6.45 -4.99
N VAL A 40 -2.08 5.24 -5.01
CA VAL A 40 -1.27 4.76 -6.14
C VAL A 40 -2.17 4.34 -7.30
N GLU A 41 -1.94 4.97 -8.44
CA GLU A 41 -2.55 4.59 -9.71
C GLU A 41 -1.54 3.88 -10.61
N GLN A 42 -1.90 2.68 -11.09
CA GLN A 42 -1.04 1.89 -11.97
C GLN A 42 -0.68 2.66 -13.24
N GLY A 43 0.60 2.70 -13.58
CA GLY A 43 1.11 3.36 -14.78
C GLY A 43 1.33 4.87 -14.65
N VAL A 44 0.99 5.47 -13.51
CA VAL A 44 1.26 6.89 -13.24
C VAL A 44 2.66 7.02 -12.62
N PRO A 45 3.55 7.88 -13.16
CA PRO A 45 4.96 7.94 -12.75
C PRO A 45 5.21 8.74 -11.47
N LYS A 46 4.17 9.16 -10.75
CA LYS A 46 4.24 9.91 -9.49
C LYS A 46 2.95 9.72 -8.69
N LEU A 47 3.03 9.93 -7.38
CA LEU A 47 1.84 10.02 -6.54
C LEU A 47 1.11 11.34 -6.81
N ASP A 48 -0.19 11.28 -7.07
CA ASP A 48 -1.04 12.48 -7.03
C ASP A 48 -1.46 12.73 -5.58
N LYS A 49 -1.15 13.93 -5.08
CA LYS A 49 -1.49 14.31 -3.69
C LYS A 49 -2.98 14.52 -3.50
N GLU A 50 -3.69 14.87 -4.57
CA GLU A 50 -5.15 15.05 -4.53
C GLU A 50 -5.90 13.71 -4.39
N ASN A 51 -5.24 12.60 -4.75
CA ASN A 51 -5.79 11.25 -4.59
C ASN A 51 -5.53 10.65 -3.20
N ILE A 52 -4.81 11.34 -2.32
CA ILE A 52 -4.54 10.86 -0.96
C ILE A 52 -5.82 11.00 -0.12
N PRO A 53 -6.48 9.88 0.26
CA PRO A 53 -7.74 9.95 0.98
C PRO A 53 -7.53 10.53 2.38
N GLN A 54 -8.51 11.28 2.88
CA GLN A 54 -8.47 11.73 4.27
C GLN A 54 -8.76 10.56 5.21
N VAL A 55 -8.12 10.58 6.38
CA VAL A 55 -8.25 9.51 7.39
C VAL A 55 -9.70 9.35 7.84
N ASP A 56 -10.39 10.47 8.05
CA ASP A 56 -11.80 10.48 8.45
C ASP A 56 -12.70 9.83 7.40
N ASP A 57 -12.41 10.04 6.11
CA ASP A 57 -13.14 9.41 5.02
C ASP A 57 -12.91 7.90 5.03
N MET A 58 -11.65 7.45 5.17
CA MET A 58 -11.30 6.03 5.27
C MET A 58 -12.06 5.32 6.41
N VAL A 59 -12.15 5.95 7.58
CA VAL A 59 -12.90 5.41 8.74
C VAL A 59 -14.40 5.43 8.48
N SER A 60 -14.92 6.52 7.94
CA SER A 60 -16.35 6.75 7.67
C SER A 60 -16.91 5.70 6.69
N VAL A 61 -16.24 5.49 5.54
CA VAL A 61 -16.68 4.54 4.51
C VAL A 61 -16.64 3.09 5.01
N CYS A 62 -15.74 2.77 5.95
CA CYS A 62 -15.68 1.44 6.57
C CYS A 62 -16.82 1.16 7.57
N ALA A 63 -17.75 2.09 7.77
CA ALA A 63 -19.01 1.90 8.51
C ALA A 63 -18.82 1.33 9.94
N GLY A 64 -17.75 1.75 10.62
CA GLY A 64 -17.41 1.35 11.99
C GLY A 64 -16.66 0.01 12.12
N LEU A 65 -16.18 -0.56 11.02
CA LEU A 65 -15.31 -1.75 11.07
C LEU A 65 -13.85 -1.41 11.41
N VAL A 66 -13.46 -0.16 11.20
CA VAL A 66 -12.08 0.33 11.29
C VAL A 66 -12.03 1.49 12.27
N VAL A 67 -10.92 1.58 13.01
CA VAL A 67 -10.58 2.67 13.92
C VAL A 67 -9.11 3.04 13.76
N VAL A 68 -8.76 4.25 14.16
CA VAL A 68 -7.38 4.73 14.17
C VAL A 68 -6.96 4.91 15.62
N ASP A 69 -5.82 4.35 15.97
CA ASP A 69 -5.15 4.62 17.24
C ASP A 69 -4.36 5.93 17.09
N GLU A 70 -4.75 6.96 17.84
CA GLU A 70 -4.13 8.28 17.80
C GLU A 70 -2.68 8.29 18.30
N GLU A 71 -2.32 7.38 19.23
CA GLU A 71 -0.98 7.33 19.82
C GLU A 71 0.00 6.65 18.86
N SER A 72 -0.41 5.53 18.26
CA SER A 72 0.45 4.77 17.34
C SER A 72 0.30 5.18 15.87
N SER A 73 -0.71 5.99 15.53
CA SER A 73 -1.08 6.34 14.16
C SER A 73 -1.36 5.10 13.27
N ILE A 74 -1.82 4.01 13.88
CA ILE A 74 -2.14 2.75 13.19
C ILE A 74 -3.64 2.69 12.95
N ILE A 75 -4.01 2.32 11.72
CA ILE A 75 -5.38 2.04 11.35
C ILE A 75 -5.63 0.52 11.38
N HIS A 76 -6.65 0.10 12.13
CA HIS A 76 -6.90 -1.32 12.37
C HIS A 76 -8.40 -1.63 12.51
N LEU A 77 -8.73 -2.93 12.47
CA LEU A 77 -10.10 -3.38 12.69
C LEU A 77 -10.49 -3.16 14.16
N VAL A 78 -11.73 -2.72 14.38
CA VAL A 78 -12.24 -2.29 15.70
C VAL A 78 -12.22 -3.39 16.77
N HIS A 79 -12.33 -4.66 16.37
CA HIS A 79 -12.48 -5.78 17.30
C HIS A 79 -11.80 -7.03 16.77
N TYR A 80 -11.19 -7.82 17.68
CA TYR A 80 -10.46 -9.04 17.31
C TYR A 80 -11.35 -10.03 16.51
N MET A 81 -12.62 -10.21 16.90
CA MET A 81 -13.57 -11.05 16.14
C MET A 81 -13.78 -10.58 14.69
N THR A 82 -13.68 -9.27 14.42
CA THR A 82 -13.75 -8.72 13.06
C THR A 82 -12.50 -9.10 12.28
N GLN A 83 -11.33 -9.05 12.93
CA GLN A 83 -10.08 -9.52 12.35
C GLN A 83 -10.15 -11.02 12.03
N ASP A 84 -10.54 -11.86 12.99
CA ASP A 84 -10.71 -13.31 12.79
C ASP A 84 -11.66 -13.62 11.63
N TYR A 85 -12.75 -12.86 11.50
CA TYR A 85 -13.71 -13.01 10.41
C TYR A 85 -13.08 -12.75 9.04
N PHE A 86 -12.33 -11.65 8.89
CA PHE A 86 -11.68 -11.31 7.62
C PHE A 86 -10.50 -12.25 7.32
N GLU A 87 -9.71 -12.60 8.32
CA GLU A 87 -8.59 -13.55 8.21
C GLU A 87 -9.09 -14.91 7.68
N ALA A 88 -10.13 -15.47 8.31
CA ALA A 88 -10.73 -16.74 7.91
C ALA A 88 -11.36 -16.71 6.50
N ARG A 89 -11.65 -15.52 5.96
CA ARG A 89 -12.32 -15.32 4.67
C ARG A 89 -11.50 -14.48 3.70
N LYS A 90 -10.20 -14.34 3.94
CA LYS A 90 -9.31 -13.46 3.17
C LYS A 90 -9.36 -13.76 1.68
N LYS A 91 -9.30 -15.03 1.30
CA LYS A 91 -9.40 -15.48 -0.10
C LYS A 91 -10.77 -15.25 -0.75
N TYR A 92 -11.83 -15.20 0.05
CA TYR A 92 -13.18 -14.92 -0.45
C TYR A 92 -13.38 -13.43 -0.71
N TRP A 93 -12.89 -12.57 0.20
CA TRP A 93 -13.05 -11.13 0.08
C TRP A 93 -11.98 -10.48 -0.80
N PHE A 94 -10.76 -11.02 -0.79
CA PHE A 94 -9.58 -10.45 -1.42
C PHE A 94 -8.78 -11.53 -2.18
N PRO A 95 -9.39 -12.20 -3.17
CA PRO A 95 -8.71 -13.27 -3.93
C PRO A 95 -7.42 -12.80 -4.59
N ASP A 96 -7.38 -11.54 -5.06
CA ASP A 96 -6.27 -10.95 -5.82
C ASP A 96 -5.34 -10.06 -4.95
N ALA A 97 -5.38 -10.21 -3.63
CA ALA A 97 -4.64 -9.35 -2.70
C ALA A 97 -3.15 -9.24 -3.03
N GLU A 98 -2.48 -10.38 -3.21
CA GLU A 98 -1.04 -10.42 -3.47
C GLU A 98 -0.68 -9.77 -4.83
N SER A 99 -1.55 -9.93 -5.85
CA SER A 99 -1.37 -9.27 -7.15
C SER A 99 -1.53 -7.75 -7.02
N ASN A 100 -2.57 -7.28 -6.33
CA ASN A 100 -2.80 -5.86 -6.09
C ASN A 100 -1.65 -5.20 -5.32
N PHE A 101 -1.15 -5.86 -4.27
CA PHE A 101 0.01 -5.37 -3.53
C PHE A 101 1.26 -5.32 -4.38
N THR A 102 1.48 -6.31 -5.24
CA THR A 102 2.59 -6.28 -6.19
C THR A 102 2.51 -5.06 -7.10
N ILE A 103 1.34 -4.83 -7.72
CA ILE A 103 1.14 -3.70 -8.63
C ILE A 103 1.38 -2.37 -7.92
N ILE A 104 0.78 -2.18 -6.75
CA ILE A 104 0.91 -0.92 -5.98
C ILE A 104 2.35 -0.70 -5.55
N CYS A 105 3.00 -1.70 -4.93
CA CYS A 105 4.37 -1.55 -4.44
C CYS A 105 5.36 -1.31 -5.59
N VAL A 106 5.26 -2.05 -6.70
CA VAL A 106 6.15 -1.87 -7.85
C VAL A 106 5.90 -0.53 -8.54
N THR A 107 4.65 -0.11 -8.69
CA THR A 107 4.31 1.21 -9.24
C THR A 107 4.90 2.32 -8.36
N TYR A 108 4.74 2.21 -7.04
CA TYR A 108 5.28 3.17 -6.08
C TYR A 108 6.81 3.30 -6.21
N LEU A 109 7.54 2.18 -6.21
CA LEU A 109 8.99 2.15 -6.41
C LEU A 109 9.44 2.62 -7.80
N SER A 110 8.50 2.69 -8.75
CA SER A 110 8.75 3.14 -10.11
C SER A 110 8.54 4.64 -10.33
N PHE A 111 8.21 5.41 -9.29
CA PHE A 111 8.01 6.86 -9.42
C PHE A 111 9.29 7.58 -9.86
N ASN A 112 9.20 8.26 -11.01
CA ASN A 112 10.35 8.86 -11.67
C ASN A 112 10.97 9.99 -10.83
N TYR A 113 10.15 10.89 -10.29
CA TYR A 113 10.66 12.04 -9.54
C TYR A 113 11.31 11.65 -8.20
N THR A 114 10.99 10.48 -7.66
CA THR A 114 11.47 10.03 -6.34
C THR A 114 12.65 9.07 -6.46
N PHE A 115 12.59 8.10 -7.38
CA PHE A 115 13.52 6.95 -7.38
C PHE A 115 14.46 6.91 -8.59
N GLU A 116 14.21 7.69 -9.65
CA GLU A 116 15.10 7.75 -10.82
C GLU A 116 16.45 8.41 -10.50
N SER A 117 16.52 9.22 -9.43
CA SER A 117 17.79 9.82 -8.96
C SER A 117 18.74 8.80 -8.32
N GLY A 118 18.31 7.54 -8.12
CA GLY A 118 19.12 6.51 -7.49
C GLY A 118 19.12 6.56 -5.95
N PRO A 119 20.06 5.87 -5.30
CA PRO A 119 20.16 5.83 -3.84
C PRO A 119 20.51 7.23 -3.28
N CYS A 120 20.01 7.54 -2.08
CA CYS A 120 20.44 8.72 -1.34
C CYS A 120 21.91 8.59 -0.96
N LEU A 121 22.64 9.71 -0.98
CA LEU A 121 24.09 9.72 -0.71
C LEU A 121 24.39 9.95 0.78
N THR A 122 23.44 10.50 1.52
CA THR A 122 23.55 10.70 2.97
C THR A 122 22.35 10.13 3.72
N ASP A 123 22.53 9.89 5.02
CA ASP A 123 21.46 9.42 5.89
C ASP A 123 20.33 10.45 5.98
N GLU A 124 20.65 11.75 6.00
CA GLU A 124 19.64 12.82 6.03
C GLU A 124 18.77 12.84 4.77
N GLU A 125 19.36 12.63 3.59
CA GLU A 125 18.61 12.51 2.34
C GLU A 125 17.72 11.26 2.34
N PHE A 126 18.22 10.15 2.90
CA PHE A 126 17.47 8.91 3.01
C PHE A 126 16.28 9.03 3.97
N GLU A 127 16.51 9.61 5.16
CA GLU A 127 15.46 9.89 6.14
C GLU A 127 14.41 10.85 5.56
N ALA A 128 14.83 11.92 4.88
CA ALA A 128 13.91 12.82 4.21
C ALA A 128 13.07 12.10 3.14
N ARG A 129 13.66 11.16 2.39
CA ARG A 129 12.94 10.34 1.41
C ARG A 129 11.92 9.42 2.08
N LEU A 130 12.27 8.78 3.19
CA LEU A 130 11.35 7.94 3.97
C LEU A 130 10.15 8.74 4.48
N GLN A 131 10.39 9.92 5.04
CA GLN A 131 9.32 10.79 5.57
C GLN A 131 8.39 11.32 4.48
N GLN A 132 8.93 11.66 3.30
CA GLN A 132 8.12 12.15 2.17
C GLN A 132 7.38 11.04 1.42
N ASN A 133 7.82 9.78 1.59
CA ASN A 133 7.28 8.64 0.90
C ASN A 133 6.94 7.51 1.89
N PRO A 134 5.95 7.68 2.78
CA PRO A 134 5.57 6.70 3.81
C PRO A 134 5.56 5.23 3.38
N LEU A 135 4.96 4.90 2.24
CA LEU A 135 4.87 3.50 1.77
C LEU A 135 6.22 2.91 1.30
N TYR A 136 7.25 3.73 1.12
CA TYR A 136 8.51 3.35 0.48
C TYR A 136 9.16 2.13 1.12
N ASN A 137 9.31 2.15 2.44
CA ASN A 137 9.94 1.05 3.18
C ASN A 137 9.15 -0.26 3.03
N TYR A 138 7.83 -0.20 3.21
CA TYR A 138 6.96 -1.36 3.02
C TYR A 138 7.06 -1.91 1.60
N ALA A 139 6.93 -1.03 0.60
CA ALA A 139 6.95 -1.40 -0.81
C ALA A 139 8.26 -2.10 -1.16
N ALA A 140 9.41 -1.50 -0.83
CA ALA A 140 10.73 -2.04 -1.10
C ALA A 140 10.92 -3.43 -0.48
N GLN A 141 10.50 -3.63 0.77
CA GLN A 141 10.70 -4.88 1.48
C GLN A 141 9.72 -6.00 1.07
N ASN A 142 8.52 -5.66 0.59
CA ASN A 142 7.43 -6.64 0.45
C ASN A 142 7.01 -6.94 -1.00
N TRP A 143 7.32 -6.09 -1.98
CA TRP A 143 6.86 -6.28 -3.36
C TRP A 143 7.24 -7.66 -3.92
N GLY A 144 8.46 -8.14 -3.66
CA GLY A 144 8.94 -9.43 -4.15
C GLY A 144 8.22 -10.62 -3.51
N TYR A 145 7.89 -10.53 -2.22
CA TYR A 145 7.10 -11.55 -1.53
C TYR A 145 5.67 -11.62 -2.07
N HIS A 146 5.04 -10.47 -2.32
CA HIS A 146 3.72 -10.40 -2.93
C HIS A 146 3.73 -10.95 -4.35
N ALA A 147 4.72 -10.58 -5.17
CA ALA A 147 4.85 -11.06 -6.55
C ALA A 147 5.01 -12.58 -6.60
N HIS A 148 5.82 -13.13 -5.68
CA HIS A 148 6.01 -14.56 -5.55
C HIS A 148 4.71 -15.28 -5.13
N ALA A 149 4.03 -14.76 -4.11
CA ALA A 149 2.80 -15.36 -3.57
C ALA A 149 1.62 -15.31 -4.56
N ALA A 150 1.54 -14.28 -5.38
CA ALA A 150 0.56 -14.16 -6.46
C ALA A 150 0.80 -15.15 -7.62
N ALA A 151 1.95 -15.84 -7.65
CA ALA A 151 2.41 -16.64 -8.79
C ALA A 151 2.34 -15.87 -10.11
N THR A 152 2.54 -14.54 -10.05
CA THR A 152 2.41 -13.63 -11.18
C THR A 152 3.48 -14.01 -12.21
N LYS A 153 3.06 -14.35 -13.43
CA LYS A 153 3.99 -14.39 -14.57
C LYS A 153 4.65 -13.03 -14.64
N LEU A 154 5.98 -13.00 -14.76
CA LEU A 154 6.79 -11.77 -14.75
C LEU A 154 6.10 -10.65 -15.54
N ASP A 155 5.44 -9.75 -14.80
CA ASP A 155 4.65 -8.68 -15.38
C ASP A 155 5.61 -7.67 -16.01
N GLN A 156 5.20 -7.02 -17.09
CA GLN A 156 5.97 -5.96 -17.72
C GLN A 156 6.33 -4.87 -16.69
N LEU A 157 5.42 -4.60 -15.74
CA LEU A 157 5.65 -3.66 -14.65
C LEU A 157 6.87 -4.03 -13.78
N ILE A 158 7.01 -5.31 -13.42
CA ILE A 158 8.15 -5.81 -12.63
C ILE A 158 9.43 -5.74 -13.47
N LEU A 159 9.35 -6.14 -14.74
CA LEU A 159 10.47 -6.09 -15.65
C LEU A 159 11.00 -4.67 -15.86
N ASP A 160 10.13 -3.68 -15.95
CA ASP A 160 10.51 -2.29 -16.16
C ASP A 160 11.18 -1.70 -14.92
N LEU A 161 10.71 -2.05 -13.72
CA LEU A 161 11.42 -1.71 -12.48
C LEU A 161 12.83 -2.33 -12.47
N LEU A 162 12.94 -3.63 -12.75
CA LEU A 162 14.22 -4.37 -12.69
C LEU A 162 15.24 -3.95 -13.75
N LYS A 163 14.81 -3.32 -14.84
CA LYS A 163 15.70 -2.78 -15.89
C LYS A 163 16.28 -1.41 -15.55
N SER A 164 15.76 -0.74 -14.53
CA SER A 164 16.23 0.58 -14.09
C SER A 164 17.19 0.42 -12.92
N ASP A 165 18.50 0.48 -13.19
CA ASP A 165 19.54 0.38 -12.16
C ASP A 165 19.33 1.43 -11.06
N SER A 166 18.96 2.65 -11.42
CA SER A 166 18.68 3.74 -10.46
C SER A 166 17.57 3.37 -9.49
N LYS A 167 16.42 2.92 -10.00
CA LYS A 167 15.27 2.53 -9.16
C LYS A 167 15.54 1.27 -8.34
N VAL A 168 16.29 0.31 -8.90
CA VAL A 168 16.70 -0.90 -8.17
C VAL A 168 17.63 -0.53 -7.02
N PHE A 169 18.66 0.29 -7.26
CA PHE A 169 19.58 0.72 -6.21
C PHE A 169 18.89 1.57 -5.15
N ALA A 170 18.00 2.49 -5.54
CA ALA A 170 17.17 3.22 -4.60
C ALA A 170 16.39 2.24 -3.71
N SER A 171 15.58 1.35 -4.32
CA SER A 171 14.78 0.36 -3.59
C SER A 171 15.60 -0.51 -2.65
N SER A 172 16.81 -0.90 -3.05
CA SER A 172 17.72 -1.71 -2.23
C SER A 172 18.19 -1.01 -0.96
N GLN A 173 18.25 0.32 -0.94
CA GLN A 173 18.67 1.11 0.23
C GLN A 173 17.69 0.95 1.40
N ALA A 174 16.42 0.65 1.13
CA ALA A 174 15.40 0.40 2.15
C ALA A 174 15.33 -1.07 2.63
N LEU A 175 16.22 -1.93 2.14
CA LEU A 175 16.36 -3.33 2.56
C LEU A 175 17.45 -3.52 3.64
N ILE A 176 18.29 -2.50 3.85
CA ILE A 176 19.40 -2.49 4.81
C ILE A 176 18.88 -2.03 6.18
#